data_AF-A0A822J0T1-F1
#
_entry.id   AF-A0A822J0T1-F1
#
_cell.length_a   1.000
_cell.length_b   1.000
_cell.length_c   1.000
_cell.angle_alpha   90.00
_cell.angle_beta   90.00
_cell.angle_gamma   90.00
#
_symmetry.space_group_name_H-M   'P 1'
#
loop_
_entity.id
_entity.type
_entity.pdbx_description
1 polymer ?
#
loop_
_entity_poly.entity_id
_entity_poly.type
_entity_poly.pdbx_seq_one_letter_code
_entity_poly.pdbx_strand_id
1 'polypeptide(L)' 'MSRLAVTGHAVNLARGFPDFPAPDEIKRAAASAIMEDYNQYSITCGGKDLRNAISQKALKYNHIEADLKLILL' A
#
# COMPACT_ATOMS: atom_id res chain seq x y z
N MET A 1 -12.37 4.90 11.31
CA MET A 1 -13.44 5.22 12.29
C MET A 1 -13.47 6.72 12.54
N SER A 2 -14.50 7.45 12.11
CA SER A 2 -14.63 8.88 12.48
C SER A 2 -15.02 8.98 13.97
N ARG A 3 -14.43 9.93 14.71
CA ARG A 3 -14.69 10.12 16.15
C ARG A 3 -16.19 10.23 16.46
N LEU A 4 -16.96 10.88 15.57
CA LEU A 4 -18.42 11.04 15.66
C LEU A 4 -19.19 9.72 15.62
N ALA A 5 -18.80 8.78 14.74
CA ALA A 5 -19.48 7.48 14.66
C ALA A 5 -19.20 6.61 15.89
N VAL A 6 -17.99 6.72 16.46
CA VAL A 6 -17.61 6.02 17.69
C VAL A 6 -18.41 6.53 18.89
N THR A 7 -18.52 7.86 19.05
CA THR A 7 -19.30 8.44 20.16
C THR A 7 -20.79 8.12 20.06
N GLY A 8 -21.35 8.10 18.85
CA GLY A 8 -22.77 7.85 18.61
C GLY A 8 -23.19 6.39 18.43
N HIS A 9 -22.28 5.42 18.55
CA HIS A 9 -22.55 3.99 18.24
C HIS A 9 -23.17 3.79 16.84
N ALA A 10 -22.82 4.69 15.91
CA ALA A 10 -23.42 4.73 14.59
C ALA A 10 -22.59 3.89 13.61
N VAL A 11 -23.26 3.27 12.65
CA VAL A 11 -22.59 2.56 11.55
C VAL A 11 -21.89 3.58 10.66
N ASN A 12 -20.57 3.47 10.53
CA ASN A 12 -19.76 4.42 9.76
C ASN A 12 -19.68 4.02 8.28
N LEU A 13 -20.56 4.58 7.46
CA LEU A 13 -20.56 4.40 6.00
C LEU A 13 -19.88 5.56 5.24
N ALA A 14 -19.31 6.53 5.95
CA ALA A 14 -18.82 7.77 5.35
C ALA A 14 -17.44 7.65 4.68
N ARG A 15 -16.58 6.75 5.16
CA ARG A 15 -15.21 6.59 4.66
C ARG A 15 -15.03 5.16 4.18
N GLY A 16 -14.38 4.97 3.04
CA GLY A 16 -13.91 3.67 2.57
C GLY A 16 -12.82 3.12 3.49
N PHE A 17 -13.22 2.62 4.66
CA PHE A 17 -12.39 1.94 5.64
C PHE A 17 -12.78 0.46 5.61
N PRO A 18 -12.04 -0.37 4.86
CA PRO A 18 -12.29 -1.81 4.83
C PRO A 18 -12.27 -2.40 6.23
N ASP A 19 -13.26 -3.25 6.53
CA ASP A 19 -13.41 -3.98 7.78
C ASP A 19 -12.79 -5.39 7.72
N PHE A 20 -12.35 -5.83 6.55
CA PHE A 20 -11.63 -7.08 6.37
C PHE A 20 -10.14 -6.94 6.72
N PRO A 21 -9.50 -8.03 7.22
CA PRO A 21 -8.08 -8.02 7.49
C PRO A 21 -7.27 -7.92 6.20
N ALA A 22 -6.11 -7.26 6.25
CA ALA A 22 -5.14 -7.32 5.16
C ALA A 22 -4.73 -8.78 4.86
N PRO A 23 -4.30 -9.11 3.63
CA PRO A 23 -3.70 -10.40 3.32
C PRO A 23 -2.49 -10.70 4.21
N ASP A 24 -2.35 -11.95 4.67
CA ASP A 24 -1.31 -12.32 5.63
C ASP A 24 0.12 -12.18 5.06
N GLU A 25 0.28 -12.38 3.76
CA GLU A 25 1.55 -12.17 3.07
C GLU A 25 2.05 -10.73 3.22
N ILE A 26 1.14 -9.75 3.13
CA ILE A 26 1.48 -8.33 3.30
C ILE A 26 1.85 -8.04 4.75
N LYS A 27 1.10 -8.59 5.71
CA LYS A 27 1.40 -8.43 7.15
C LYS A 27 2.79 -8.99 7.48
N ARG A 28 3.10 -10.19 6.97
CA ARG A 28 4.41 -10.84 7.19
C ARG A 28 5.55 -10.07 6.53
N ALA A 29 5.38 -9.62 5.29
CA ALA A 29 6.41 -8.84 4.59
C ALA A 29 6.74 -7.53 5.33
N ALA A 30 5.71 -6.82 5.81
CA ALA A 30 5.90 -5.62 6.61
C ALA A 30 6.60 -5.92 7.95
N ALA A 31 6.21 -6.99 8.63
CA ALA A 31 6.87 -7.42 9.87
C ALA A 31 8.33 -7.79 9.67
N SER A 32 8.66 -8.54 8.60
CA SER A 32 10.04 -8.92 8.25
C SER A 32 10.90 -7.70 7.97
N ALA A 33 10.41 -6.75 7.17
CA ALA A 33 11.14 -5.52 6.86
C ALA A 33 11.49 -4.71 8.12
N ILE A 34 10.60 -4.69 9.12
CA ILE A 34 10.89 -4.07 10.43
C ILE A 34 11.97 -4.84 11.18
N MET A 35 11.85 -6.18 11.25
CA MET A 35 12.80 -7.03 11.99
C MET A 35 14.19 -7.07 11.34
N GLU A 36 14.28 -6.83 10.04
CA GLU A 36 15.53 -6.78 9.27
C GLU A 36 16.14 -5.36 9.23
N ASP A 37 15.63 -4.43 10.04
CA ASP A 37 16.07 -3.02 10.09
C ASP A 37 16.04 -2.33 8.71
N TYR A 38 15.09 -2.70 7.86
CA TYR A 38 14.85 -2.04 6.57
C TYR A 38 14.11 -0.70 6.80
N ASN A 39 14.80 0.25 7.43
CA ASN A 39 14.26 1.50 7.96
C ASN A 39 15.00 2.75 7.43
N GLN A 40 15.94 2.57 6.49
CA GLN A 40 16.64 3.67 5.85
C GLN A 40 15.77 4.36 4.80
N TYR A 41 16.06 5.64 4.54
CA TYR A 41 15.33 6.42 3.54
C TYR A 41 15.31 5.72 2.19
N SER A 42 14.13 5.62 1.60
CA SER A 42 14.00 5.22 0.20
C SER A 42 14.51 6.33 -0.71
N ILE A 43 14.83 5.97 -1.96
CA ILE A 43 15.06 6.94 -3.03
C ILE A 43 13.81 7.81 -3.17
N THR A 44 13.98 9.07 -3.57
CA THR A 44 12.91 10.09 -3.68
C THR A 44 11.67 9.65 -4.46
N CYS A 45 11.81 8.76 -5.44
CA CYS A 45 10.69 8.24 -6.24
C CYS A 45 10.16 6.88 -5.73
N GLY A 46 10.57 6.46 -4.54
CA GLY A 46 10.29 5.14 -3.94
C GLY A 46 11.36 4.07 -4.16
N GLY A 47 11.10 2.86 -3.63
CA GLY A 47 11.95 1.70 -3.83
C GLY A 47 11.91 1.19 -5.28
N LYS A 48 13.07 0.85 -5.86
CA LYS A 48 13.17 0.37 -7.25
C LYS A 48 12.33 -0.90 -7.48
N ASP A 49 12.38 -1.83 -6.53
CA ASP A 49 11.67 -3.11 -6.65
C ASP A 49 10.15 -2.94 -6.66
N LEU A 50 9.64 -2.01 -5.84
CA LEU A 50 8.22 -1.69 -5.82
C LEU A 50 7.78 -1.01 -7.12
N ARG A 51 8.57 -0.08 -7.68
CA ARG A 51 8.27 0.52 -8.99
C ARG A 51 8.26 -0.50 -10.12
N ASN A 52 9.22 -1.44 -10.12
CA ASN A 52 9.25 -2.53 -11.10
C ASN A 52 7.97 -3.39 -11.01
N ALA A 53 7.56 -3.76 -9.80
CA ALA A 53 6.35 -4.55 -9.58
C ALA A 53 5.08 -3.81 -10.04
N ILE A 54 5.01 -2.49 -9.84
CA ILE A 54 3.88 -1.67 -10.31
C ILE A 54 3.85 -1.60 -11.83
N SER A 55 4.99 -1.35 -12.50
CA SER A 55 5.06 -1.33 -13.96
C SER A 55 4.59 -2.66 -14.57
N GLN A 56 5.07 -3.79 -14.02
CA GLN A 56 4.65 -5.12 -14.45
C GLN A 56 3.16 -5.38 -14.21
N LYS A 57 2.62 -4.95 -13.06
CA LYS A 57 1.19 -5.07 -12.75
C LYS A 57 0.34 -4.25 -13.74
N ALA A 58 0.75 -3.01 -14.03
CA ALA A 58 0.06 -2.13 -14.97
C ALA A 58 0.05 -2.73 -16.38
N LEU A 59 1.17 -3.32 -16.82
CA LEU A 59 1.23 -4.01 -18.10
C LEU A 59 0.30 -5.24 -18.13
N LYS A 60 0.35 -6.08 -17.08
CA LYS A 60 -0.42 -7.33 -17.04
C LYS A 60 -1.92 -7.11 -16.93
N TYR A 61 -2.34 -6.15 -16.09
CA TYR A 61 -3.75 -5.96 -15.75
C TYR A 61 -4.41 -4.86 -16.58
N ASN A 62 -3.69 -3.78 -16.87
CA ASN A 62 -4.22 -2.62 -17.58
C ASN A 62 -3.72 -2.51 -19.02
N HIS A 63 -2.76 -3.34 -19.44
CA HIS A 63 -2.12 -3.26 -20.76
C HIS A 63 -1.42 -1.93 -21.02
N ILE A 64 -0.89 -1.31 -19.96
CA ILE A 64 -0.15 -0.04 -20.02
C ILE A 64 1.33 -0.32 -19.82
N GLU A 65 2.15 0.08 -20.80
CA GLU A 65 3.61 0.11 -20.66
C GLU A 65 4.01 1.38 -19.89
N ALA A 66 4.35 1.22 -18.62
CA ALA A 66 4.76 2.32 -17.74
C ALA A 66 6.28 2.35 -17.55
N ASP A 67 6.94 3.42 -17.99
CA ASP A 67 8.35 3.70 -17.68
C ASP A 67 8.50 3.92 -16.17
N LEU A 68 9.54 3.33 -15.58
CA LEU A 68 9.92 3.50 -14.18
C LEU A 68 10.12 4.96 -13.78
N LYS A 69 10.51 5.83 -14.72
CA LYS A 69 10.65 7.27 -14.49
C LYS A 69 9.31 7.97 -14.24
N LEU A 70 8.20 7.38 -14.68
CA LEU A 70 6.84 7.92 -14.54
C LEU A 70 6.12 7.39 -13.30
N ILE A 71 6.70 6.42 -12.58
CA ILE A 71 6.13 5.86 -11.35
C ILE A 71 6.73 6.60 -10.15
N LEU A 72 5.92 7.38 -9.45
CA LEU A 72 6.29 8.12 -8.24
C LEU A 72 5.52 7.54 -7.04
N LEU A 73 6.25 7.26 -5.96
CA LEU A 73 5.76 6.65 -4.72
C LEU A 73 6.25 7.45 -3.51
#